data_AF-A0A2S3XU88-F1
#
_entry.id   AF-A0A2S3XU88-F1
#
_cell.length_a   1.000
_cell.length_b   1.000
_cell.length_c   1.000
_cell.angle_alpha   90.00
_cell.angle_beta   90.00
_cell.angle_gamma   90.00
#
_symmetry.space_group_name_H-M   'P 1'
#
loop_
_entity.id
_entity.type
_entity.pdbx_description
1 polymer ?
#
loop_
_entity_poly.entity_id
_entity_poly.type
_entity_poly.pdbx_seq_one_letter_code
_entity_poly.pdbx_strand_id
1 'polypeptide(L)'
;GAVLALAATAVGAPALLATAVVAVATAISGALMGYSGLDVPAAVALVATVVALAAGAVAPFAFKLAGMRMPALPSSAGQLQEGIDPYAGDEVAERTELAGRWVTALFAATGTVVAAALTVLAHTPDLPETLTALALSLLLLLHARGLIDIGQRLTLVVPGVWGLLLLARAWAVDSDADGRLVVFAVLLAAAAGLVTASWVVPGRRMLPYWGRAAELAHTGLAVALLPFALWVAGLFGWLRGLFG
;
A
#
# COMPACT_ATOMS: atom_id res chain seq x y z
N GLY A 1 -24.14 9.14 -16.19
CA GLY A 1 -25.31 8.34 -15.78
C GLY A 1 -25.22 6.91 -16.29
N ALA A 2 -25.47 6.69 -17.59
CA ALA A 2 -25.53 5.37 -18.20
C ALA A 2 -24.22 4.55 -18.12
N VAL A 3 -23.04 5.17 -18.27
CA VAL A 3 -21.74 4.47 -18.14
C VAL A 3 -21.46 4.01 -16.70
N LEU A 4 -21.86 4.81 -15.70
CA LEU A 4 -21.74 4.45 -14.28
C LEU A 4 -22.74 3.35 -13.91
N ALA A 5 -23.95 3.38 -14.47
CA ALA A 5 -24.96 2.33 -14.29
C ALA A 5 -24.54 1.01 -14.97
N LEU A 6 -23.94 1.07 -16.16
CA LEU A 6 -23.42 -0.10 -16.87
C LEU A 6 -22.15 -0.69 -16.22
N ALA A 7 -21.26 0.16 -15.70
CA ALA A 7 -20.10 -0.28 -14.92
C ALA A 7 -20.52 -0.88 -13.56
N ALA A 8 -21.56 -0.33 -12.92
CA ALA A 8 -22.12 -0.87 -11.69
C ALA A 8 -22.78 -2.25 -11.90
N THR A 9 -23.41 -2.50 -13.06
CA THR A 9 -24.03 -3.78 -13.38
C THR A 9 -23.06 -4.82 -13.94
N ALA A 10 -21.94 -4.41 -14.56
CA ALA A 10 -20.96 -5.33 -15.15
C ALA A 10 -19.74 -5.65 -14.25
N VAL A 11 -19.33 -4.74 -13.35
CA VAL A 11 -18.06 -4.84 -12.60
C VAL A 11 -18.25 -4.84 -11.07
N GLY A 12 -19.42 -4.40 -10.59
CA GLY A 12 -19.77 -4.33 -9.16
C GLY A 12 -19.23 -3.08 -8.45
N ALA A 13 -19.92 -2.67 -7.38
CA ALA A 13 -19.60 -1.45 -6.60
C ALA A 13 -18.14 -1.36 -6.09
N PRO A 14 -17.49 -2.45 -5.64
CA PRO A 14 -16.09 -2.41 -5.21
C PRO A 14 -15.12 -1.93 -6.28
N ALA A 15 -15.25 -2.46 -7.50
CA ALA A 15 -14.39 -2.09 -8.61
C ALA A 15 -14.60 -0.64 -9.05
N LEU A 16 -15.86 -0.18 -9.08
CA LEU A 16 -16.18 1.21 -9.40
C LEU A 16 -15.50 2.16 -8.40
N LEU A 17 -15.60 1.90 -7.10
CA LEU A 17 -14.93 2.73 -6.09
C LEU A 17 -13.41 2.70 -6.25
N ALA A 18 -12.83 1.52 -6.49
CA ALA A 18 -11.39 1.40 -6.72
C ALA A 18 -10.92 2.27 -7.90
N THR A 19 -11.63 2.23 -9.03
CA THR A 19 -11.33 3.09 -10.19
C THR A 19 -11.51 4.57 -9.87
N ALA A 20 -12.53 4.93 -9.09
CA ALA A 20 -12.76 6.30 -8.65
C ALA A 20 -11.62 6.80 -7.75
N VAL A 21 -11.12 5.97 -6.83
CA VAL A 21 -9.96 6.30 -5.97
C VAL A 21 -8.72 6.56 -6.82
N VAL A 22 -8.43 5.69 -7.80
CA VAL A 22 -7.30 5.89 -8.73
C VAL A 22 -7.45 7.18 -9.54
N ALA A 23 -8.65 7.45 -10.06
CA ALA A 23 -8.94 8.66 -10.83
C ALA A 23 -8.79 9.93 -9.99
N VAL A 24 -9.29 9.92 -8.74
CA VAL A 24 -9.15 11.04 -7.80
C VAL A 24 -7.68 11.25 -7.42
N ALA A 25 -6.94 10.18 -7.10
CA ALA A 25 -5.51 10.29 -6.82
C ALA A 25 -4.74 10.90 -8.01
N THR A 26 -5.04 10.45 -9.23
CA THR A 26 -4.45 10.98 -10.46
C THR A 26 -4.81 12.46 -10.66
N ALA A 27 -6.07 12.83 -10.45
CA ALA A 27 -6.53 14.21 -10.55
C ALA A 27 -5.86 15.13 -9.51
N ILE A 28 -5.69 14.66 -8.27
CA ILE A 28 -4.98 15.40 -7.21
C ILE A 28 -3.51 15.58 -7.60
N SER A 29 -2.84 14.53 -8.06
CA SER A 29 -1.45 14.65 -8.55
C SER A 29 -1.34 15.67 -9.68
N GLY A 30 -2.24 15.63 -10.67
CA GLY A 30 -2.26 16.61 -11.75
C GLY A 30 -2.57 18.03 -11.29
N ALA A 31 -3.47 18.20 -10.32
CA ALA A 31 -3.78 19.50 -9.73
C ALA A 31 -2.59 20.07 -8.93
N LEU A 32 -1.89 19.24 -8.17
CA LEU A 32 -0.67 19.64 -7.48
C LEU A 32 0.37 20.15 -8.49
N MET A 33 0.63 19.39 -9.55
CA MET A 33 1.56 19.82 -10.61
C MET A 33 1.11 21.15 -11.27
N GLY A 34 -0.18 21.28 -11.58
CA GLY A 34 -0.71 22.45 -12.29
C GLY A 34 -0.83 23.73 -11.47
N TYR A 35 -1.10 23.63 -10.16
CA TYR A 35 -1.42 24.80 -9.33
C TYR A 35 -0.37 25.13 -8.26
N SER A 36 0.48 24.20 -7.88
CA SER A 36 1.48 24.43 -6.81
C SER A 36 2.91 24.60 -7.32
N GLY A 37 3.16 24.40 -8.62
CA GLY A 37 4.51 24.45 -9.20
C GLY A 37 5.42 23.34 -8.70
N LEU A 38 4.87 22.31 -8.05
CA LEU A 38 5.60 21.13 -7.62
C LEU A 38 6.03 20.30 -8.84
N ASP A 39 7.26 19.82 -8.78
CA ASP A 39 7.76 18.86 -9.76
C ASP A 39 6.98 17.54 -9.72
N VAL A 40 7.04 16.80 -10.82
CA VAL A 40 6.31 15.54 -10.98
C VAL A 40 6.61 14.54 -9.85
N PRO A 41 7.88 14.29 -9.44
CA PRO A 41 8.20 13.37 -8.34
C PRO A 41 7.60 13.80 -7.00
N ALA A 42 7.58 15.10 -6.70
CA ALA A 42 7.01 15.65 -5.48
C ALA A 42 5.50 15.40 -5.40
N ALA A 43 4.76 15.72 -6.46
CA ALA A 43 3.31 15.57 -6.48
C ALA A 43 2.89 14.09 -6.34
N VAL A 44 3.57 13.17 -7.02
CA VAL A 44 3.24 11.73 -6.91
C VAL A 44 3.69 11.14 -5.57
N ALA A 45 4.82 11.58 -5.00
CA ALA A 45 5.29 11.13 -3.68
C ALA A 45 4.28 11.47 -2.58
N LEU A 46 3.76 12.70 -2.58
CA LEU A 46 2.77 13.15 -1.60
C LEU A 46 1.47 12.35 -1.69
N VAL A 47 0.93 12.19 -2.90
CA VAL A 47 -0.32 11.45 -3.11
C VAL A 47 -0.15 9.97 -2.78
N ALA A 48 0.92 9.34 -3.26
CA ALA A 48 1.19 7.93 -2.96
C ALA A 48 1.40 7.69 -1.47
N THR A 49 2.03 8.62 -0.76
CA THR A 49 2.20 8.56 0.70
C THR A 49 0.86 8.56 1.41
N VAL A 50 -0.04 9.50 1.07
CA VAL A 50 -1.38 9.56 1.67
C VAL A 50 -2.15 8.27 1.39
N VAL A 51 -2.12 7.78 0.16
CA VAL A 51 -2.83 6.55 -0.25
C VAL A 51 -2.25 5.31 0.43
N ALA A 52 -0.92 5.20 0.56
CA ALA A 52 -0.27 4.09 1.24
C ALA A 52 -0.55 4.09 2.75
N LEU A 53 -0.60 5.25 3.40
CA LEU A 53 -0.97 5.36 4.82
C LEU A 53 -2.45 5.05 5.05
N ALA A 54 -3.33 5.46 4.13
CA ALA A 54 -4.75 5.12 4.18
C ALA A 54 -5.02 3.61 4.05
N ALA A 55 -4.05 2.83 3.52
CA ALA A 55 -4.14 1.38 3.41
C ALA A 55 -4.38 0.69 4.77
N GLY A 56 -3.88 1.26 5.87
CA GLY A 56 -4.14 0.75 7.23
C GLY A 56 -5.61 0.82 7.66
N ALA A 57 -6.41 1.68 7.02
CA ALA A 57 -7.84 1.81 7.29
C ALA A 57 -8.73 0.97 6.35
N VAL A 58 -8.14 0.23 5.40
CA VAL A 58 -8.90 -0.54 4.38
C VAL A 58 -9.80 -1.59 5.01
N ALA A 59 -9.30 -2.37 5.97
CA ALA A 59 -10.08 -3.42 6.63
C ALA A 59 -11.35 -2.88 7.35
N PRO A 60 -11.26 -1.89 8.26
CA PRO A 60 -12.46 -1.34 8.90
C PRO A 60 -13.39 -0.61 7.91
N PHE A 61 -12.86 0.00 6.85
CA PHE A 61 -13.71 0.60 5.80
C PHE A 61 -14.46 -0.46 4.98
N ALA A 62 -13.77 -1.51 4.53
CA ALA A 62 -14.38 -2.60 3.77
C ALA A 62 -15.48 -3.30 4.58
N PHE A 63 -15.27 -3.50 5.89
CA PHE A 63 -16.27 -4.05 6.79
C PHE A 63 -17.54 -3.19 6.85
N LYS A 64 -17.38 -1.87 6.98
CA LYS A 64 -18.50 -0.92 6.95
C LYS A 64 -19.21 -0.89 5.60
N LEU A 65 -18.46 -0.93 4.49
CA LEU A 65 -19.01 -0.93 3.13
C LEU A 65 -19.77 -2.23 2.80
N ALA A 66 -19.43 -3.33 3.46
CA ALA A 66 -20.17 -4.59 3.37
C ALA A 66 -21.43 -4.62 4.25
N GLY A 67 -21.78 -3.51 4.90
CA GLY A 67 -22.97 -3.43 5.77
C GLY A 67 -22.80 -4.16 7.10
N MET A 68 -21.58 -4.59 7.43
CA MET A 68 -21.31 -5.22 8.72
C MET A 68 -21.12 -4.13 9.80
N ARG A 69 -21.80 -4.31 10.93
CA ARG A 69 -21.70 -3.40 12.08
C ARG A 69 -20.73 -4.00 13.09
N MET A 70 -19.74 -3.22 13.53
CA MET A 70 -18.96 -3.61 14.69
C MET A 70 -19.87 -3.51 15.92
N PRO A 71 -20.05 -4.59 16.70
CA PRO A 71 -20.81 -4.53 17.95
C PRO A 71 -20.22 -3.45 18.85
N ALA A 72 -21.09 -2.68 19.53
CA ALA A 72 -20.63 -1.75 20.55
C ALA A 72 -19.99 -2.56 21.69
N LEU A 73 -18.87 -2.07 22.23
CA LEU A 73 -18.25 -2.68 23.40
C LEU A 73 -19.25 -2.60 24.58
N PRO A 74 -19.61 -3.75 25.19
CA PRO A 74 -20.58 -3.75 26.28
C PRO A 74 -20.02 -2.97 27.47
N SER A 75 -20.82 -2.04 27.96
CA SER A 75 -20.52 -1.17 29.10
C SER A 75 -21.03 -1.75 30.43
N SER A 76 -21.87 -2.80 30.36
CA SER A 76 -22.42 -3.49 31.53
C SER A 76 -22.62 -4.98 31.27
N ALA A 77 -22.68 -5.79 32.34
CA ALA A 77 -22.92 -7.24 32.24
C ALA A 77 -24.31 -7.58 31.66
N GLY A 78 -25.29 -6.68 31.78
CA GLY A 78 -26.61 -6.84 31.16
C GLY A 78 -26.56 -6.77 29.62
N GLN A 79 -25.69 -5.92 29.06
CA GLN A 79 -25.51 -5.80 27.61
C GLN A 79 -24.85 -7.03 26.97
N LEU A 80 -24.25 -7.93 27.75
CA LEU A 80 -23.77 -9.23 27.25
C LEU A 80 -24.93 -10.18 26.89
N GLN A 81 -26.14 -9.89 27.39
CA GLN A 81 -27.35 -10.64 27.09
C GLN A 81 -28.17 -9.99 25.96
N GLU A 82 -27.70 -8.90 25.36
CA GLU A 82 -28.34 -8.27 24.21
C GLU A 82 -27.72 -8.81 22.90
N GLY A 83 -28.55 -9.11 21.90
CA GLY A 83 -28.07 -9.58 20.59
C GLY A 83 -27.55 -11.03 20.57
N ILE A 84 -28.05 -11.88 21.47
CA ILE A 84 -27.70 -13.32 21.54
C ILE A 84 -28.44 -14.17 20.48
N ASP A 85 -29.40 -13.57 19.78
CA ASP A 85 -30.11 -14.25 18.70
C ASP A 85 -29.10 -14.62 17.59
N PRO A 86 -29.06 -15.89 17.16
CA PRO A 86 -28.16 -16.32 16.10
C PRO A 86 -28.47 -15.55 14.81
N TYR A 87 -27.47 -14.88 14.24
CA TYR A 87 -27.58 -14.34 12.89
C TYR A 87 -27.81 -15.48 11.89
N ALA A 88 -28.61 -15.24 10.86
CA ALA A 88 -28.76 -16.17 9.76
C ALA A 88 -27.40 -16.38 9.08
N GLY A 89 -26.89 -17.61 9.11
CA GLY A 89 -25.53 -17.93 8.64
C GLY A 89 -25.28 -17.54 7.19
N ASP A 90 -26.30 -17.66 6.33
CA ASP A 90 -26.21 -17.32 4.90
C ASP A 90 -25.97 -15.82 4.68
N GLU A 91 -26.63 -14.95 5.46
CA GLU A 91 -26.46 -13.50 5.37
C GLU A 91 -25.06 -13.05 5.85
N VAL A 92 -24.54 -13.70 6.89
CA VAL A 92 -23.18 -13.43 7.39
C VAL A 92 -22.13 -13.88 6.37
N ALA A 93 -22.34 -15.02 5.72
CA ALA A 93 -21.45 -15.53 4.69
C ALA A 93 -21.40 -14.58 3.48
N GLU A 94 -22.56 -14.13 2.99
CA GLU A 94 -22.65 -13.19 1.86
C GLU A 94 -21.97 -11.85 2.17
N ARG A 95 -22.22 -11.27 3.35
CA ARG A 95 -21.58 -10.02 3.78
C ARG A 95 -20.07 -10.16 3.98
N THR A 96 -19.61 -11.33 4.45
CA THR A 96 -18.18 -11.62 4.59
C THR A 96 -17.50 -11.71 3.23
N GLU A 97 -18.13 -12.37 2.26
CA GLU A 97 -17.62 -12.41 0.88
C GLU A 97 -17.55 -10.99 0.28
N LEU A 98 -18.61 -10.20 0.45
CA LEU A 98 -18.63 -8.81 -0.01
C LEU A 98 -17.53 -7.96 0.63
N ALA A 99 -17.26 -8.12 1.94
CA ALA A 99 -16.15 -7.47 2.61
C ALA A 99 -14.80 -7.86 1.99
N GLY A 100 -14.62 -9.14 1.66
CA GLY A 100 -13.42 -9.62 0.94
C GLY A 100 -13.25 -8.95 -0.42
N ARG A 101 -14.33 -8.74 -1.17
CA ARG A 101 -14.30 -8.02 -2.47
C ARG A 101 -13.92 -6.55 -2.28
N TRP A 102 -14.45 -5.88 -1.25
CA TRP A 102 -14.06 -4.49 -0.90
C TRP A 102 -12.59 -4.37 -0.52
N VAL A 103 -12.07 -5.27 0.32
CA VAL A 103 -10.64 -5.30 0.69
C VAL A 103 -9.76 -5.43 -0.56
N THR A 104 -10.10 -6.39 -1.43
CA THR A 104 -9.36 -6.64 -2.67
C THR A 104 -9.33 -5.42 -3.57
N ALA A 105 -10.49 -4.79 -3.78
CA ALA A 105 -10.63 -3.63 -4.66
C ALA A 105 -9.88 -2.39 -4.11
N LEU A 106 -9.99 -2.11 -2.81
CA LEU A 106 -9.30 -0.99 -2.18
C LEU A 106 -7.77 -1.16 -2.21
N PHE A 107 -7.27 -2.36 -1.89
CA PHE A 107 -5.83 -2.62 -2.01
C PHE A 107 -5.33 -2.64 -3.46
N ALA A 108 -6.15 -3.08 -4.42
CA ALA A 108 -5.82 -2.94 -5.84
C ALA A 108 -5.68 -1.47 -6.26
N ALA A 109 -6.57 -0.59 -5.78
CA ALA A 109 -6.44 0.85 -6.00
C ALA A 109 -5.17 1.42 -5.38
N THR A 110 -4.90 1.10 -4.10
CA THR A 110 -3.66 1.50 -3.41
C THR A 110 -2.43 1.04 -4.18
N GLY A 111 -2.37 -0.25 -4.54
CA GLY A 111 -1.27 -0.83 -5.29
C GLY A 111 -1.05 -0.16 -6.65
N THR A 112 -2.13 0.15 -7.37
CA THR A 112 -2.07 0.83 -8.67
C THR A 112 -1.52 2.25 -8.56
N VAL A 113 -2.03 3.05 -7.61
CA VAL A 113 -1.56 4.43 -7.39
C VAL A 113 -0.09 4.44 -6.99
N VAL A 114 0.28 3.58 -6.04
CA VAL A 114 1.67 3.53 -5.55
C VAL A 114 2.61 2.98 -6.64
N ALA A 115 2.21 1.99 -7.43
CA ALA A 115 3.00 1.51 -8.57
C ALA A 115 3.28 2.61 -9.59
N ALA A 116 2.27 3.41 -9.94
CA ALA A 116 2.45 4.54 -10.84
C ALA A 116 3.42 5.58 -10.25
N ALA A 117 3.30 5.90 -8.96
CA ALA A 117 4.23 6.81 -8.30
C ALA A 117 5.67 6.26 -8.27
N LEU A 118 5.83 4.97 -8.01
CA LEU A 118 7.13 4.29 -8.04
C LEU A 118 7.79 4.34 -9.42
N THR A 119 7.02 4.25 -10.51
CA THR A 119 7.59 4.39 -11.88
C THR A 119 8.19 5.77 -12.13
N VAL A 120 7.61 6.80 -11.55
CA VAL A 120 8.12 8.18 -11.66
C VAL A 120 9.32 8.36 -10.73
N LEU A 121 9.18 8.01 -9.45
CA LEU A 121 10.21 8.19 -8.44
C LEU A 121 11.50 7.43 -8.75
N ALA A 122 11.42 6.29 -9.43
CA ALA A 122 12.59 5.48 -9.77
C ALA A 122 13.15 5.76 -11.17
N HIS A 123 12.67 6.79 -11.88
CA HIS A 123 13.14 7.09 -13.23
C HIS A 123 14.59 7.61 -13.23
N THR A 124 14.85 8.65 -12.45
CA THR A 124 16.17 9.25 -12.20
C THR A 124 16.24 9.70 -10.74
N PRO A 125 16.28 8.74 -9.80
CA PRO A 125 16.03 9.02 -8.41
C PRO A 125 17.18 9.77 -7.75
N ASP A 126 16.88 10.90 -7.12
CA ASP A 126 17.74 11.46 -6.08
C ASP A 126 17.59 10.67 -4.77
N LEU A 127 18.41 10.99 -3.78
CA LEU A 127 18.36 10.34 -2.45
C LEU A 127 16.97 10.41 -1.78
N PRO A 128 16.25 11.55 -1.78
CA PRO A 128 14.91 11.62 -1.19
C PRO A 128 13.90 10.72 -1.92
N GLU A 129 13.98 10.67 -3.25
CA GLU A 129 13.11 9.85 -4.10
C GLU A 129 13.38 8.36 -3.89
N THR A 130 14.66 7.99 -3.80
CA THR A 130 15.12 6.63 -3.47
C THR A 130 14.56 6.16 -2.14
N LEU A 131 14.69 6.97 -1.08
CA LEU A 131 14.21 6.62 0.26
C LEU A 131 12.68 6.54 0.30
N THR A 132 11.98 7.45 -0.39
CA THR A 132 10.51 7.43 -0.48
C THR A 132 10.03 6.17 -1.22
N ALA A 133 10.62 5.87 -2.38
CA ALA A 133 10.27 4.70 -3.18
C ALA A 133 10.57 3.38 -2.44
N LEU A 134 11.70 3.32 -1.73
CA LEU A 134 12.06 2.17 -0.90
C LEU A 134 11.04 2.01 0.24
N ALA A 135 10.70 3.10 0.93
CA ALA A 135 9.74 3.05 2.02
C ALA A 135 8.35 2.62 1.56
N LEU A 136 7.83 3.17 0.45
CA LEU A 136 6.57 2.75 -0.17
C LEU A 136 6.59 1.26 -0.53
N SER A 137 7.66 0.80 -1.18
CA SER A 137 7.80 -0.59 -1.62
C SER A 137 7.76 -1.55 -0.42
N LEU A 138 8.56 -1.28 0.61
CA LEU A 138 8.61 -2.11 1.82
C LEU A 138 7.29 -2.04 2.60
N LEU A 139 6.65 -0.87 2.65
CA LEU A 139 5.37 -0.68 3.33
C LEU A 139 4.25 -1.52 2.70
N LEU A 140 4.18 -1.59 1.36
CA LEU A 140 3.23 -2.45 0.65
C LEU A 140 3.47 -3.94 0.93
N LEU A 141 4.73 -4.37 0.91
CA LEU A 141 5.10 -5.76 1.23
C LEU A 141 4.71 -6.13 2.67
N LEU A 142 4.89 -5.22 3.62
CA LEU A 142 4.50 -5.43 5.02
C LEU A 142 2.98 -5.45 5.22
N HIS A 143 2.22 -4.63 4.49
CA HIS A 143 0.75 -4.68 4.51
C HIS A 143 0.21 -6.03 4.04
N ALA A 144 0.85 -6.65 3.03
CA ALA A 144 0.44 -7.97 2.52
C ALA A 144 0.58 -9.11 3.54
N ARG A 145 1.31 -8.91 4.65
CA ARG A 145 1.53 -9.93 5.68
C ARG A 145 0.25 -10.30 6.44
N GLY A 146 -0.66 -9.34 6.62
CA GLY A 146 -1.92 -9.55 7.32
C GLY A 146 -3.02 -10.20 6.47
N LEU A 147 -2.78 -10.36 5.17
CA LEU A 147 -3.78 -10.86 4.22
C LEU A 147 -3.64 -12.38 4.07
N ILE A 148 -4.76 -13.08 4.19
CA ILE A 148 -4.82 -14.54 4.07
C ILE A 148 -5.01 -14.94 2.60
N ASP A 149 -5.88 -14.23 1.88
CA ASP A 149 -6.18 -14.52 0.49
C ASP A 149 -5.02 -14.14 -0.45
N ILE A 150 -4.67 -15.04 -1.37
CA ILE A 150 -3.53 -14.84 -2.27
C ILE A 150 -3.78 -13.73 -3.28
N GLY A 151 -5.02 -13.58 -3.76
CA GLY A 151 -5.39 -12.50 -4.69
C GLY A 151 -5.21 -11.14 -4.03
N GLN A 152 -5.72 -10.99 -2.80
CA GLN A 152 -5.52 -9.79 -1.98
C GLN A 152 -4.06 -9.51 -1.67
N ARG A 153 -3.25 -10.55 -1.43
CA ARG A 153 -1.80 -10.36 -1.22
C ARG A 153 -1.12 -9.82 -2.47
N LEU A 154 -1.46 -10.36 -3.64
CA LEU A 154 -0.82 -9.96 -4.90
C LEU A 154 -1.07 -8.50 -5.26
N THR A 155 -2.22 -7.92 -4.87
CA THR A 155 -2.52 -6.49 -5.13
C THR A 155 -1.53 -5.53 -4.45
N LEU A 156 -0.82 -5.96 -3.40
CA LEU A 156 0.21 -5.17 -2.71
C LEU A 156 1.62 -5.70 -2.94
N VAL A 157 1.78 -7.03 -3.05
CA VAL A 157 3.10 -7.63 -3.26
C VAL A 157 3.67 -7.28 -4.62
N VAL A 158 2.87 -7.38 -5.69
CA VAL A 158 3.32 -7.05 -7.05
C VAL A 158 3.83 -5.61 -7.14
N PRO A 159 3.08 -4.57 -6.73
CA PRO A 159 3.57 -3.20 -6.79
C PRO A 159 4.75 -2.92 -5.83
N GLY A 160 4.82 -3.59 -4.68
CA GLY A 160 5.97 -3.49 -3.78
C GLY A 160 7.26 -4.07 -4.40
N VAL A 161 7.18 -5.25 -5.00
CA VAL A 161 8.32 -5.86 -5.74
C VAL A 161 8.67 -5.02 -6.96
N TRP A 162 7.68 -4.50 -7.67
CA TRP A 162 7.89 -3.61 -8.82
C TRP A 162 8.74 -2.40 -8.47
N GLY A 163 8.46 -1.71 -7.36
CA GLY A 163 9.27 -0.59 -6.89
C GLY A 163 10.72 -0.97 -6.57
N LEU A 164 10.94 -2.11 -5.91
CA LEU A 164 12.30 -2.60 -5.63
C LEU A 164 13.08 -2.93 -6.91
N LEU A 165 12.41 -3.53 -7.91
CA LEU A 165 13.02 -3.81 -9.21
C LEU A 165 13.37 -2.54 -9.98
N LEU A 166 12.51 -1.52 -9.92
CA LEU A 166 12.80 -0.23 -10.54
C LEU A 166 13.98 0.48 -9.87
N LEU A 167 14.09 0.44 -8.54
CA LEU A 167 15.25 1.00 -7.83
C LEU A 167 16.53 0.23 -8.14
N ALA A 168 16.48 -1.11 -8.19
CA ALA A 168 17.62 -1.91 -8.59
C ALA A 168 18.05 -1.61 -10.04
N ARG A 169 17.09 -1.41 -10.94
CA ARG A 169 17.37 -0.95 -12.31
C ARG A 169 18.04 0.42 -12.31
N ALA A 170 17.47 1.41 -11.61
CA ALA A 170 18.02 2.76 -11.57
C ALA A 170 19.49 2.73 -11.08
N TRP A 171 19.74 2.00 -10.01
CA TRP A 171 21.09 1.84 -9.47
C TRP A 171 22.05 1.13 -10.43
N ALA A 172 21.58 0.10 -11.15
CA ALA A 172 22.39 -0.60 -12.15
C ALA A 172 22.68 0.24 -13.41
N VAL A 173 21.80 1.16 -13.79
CA VAL A 173 22.02 2.05 -14.95
C VAL A 173 23.06 3.12 -14.63
N ASP A 174 23.06 3.63 -13.39
CA ASP A 174 23.98 4.67 -12.93
C ASP A 174 25.36 4.12 -12.51
N SER A 175 25.47 2.80 -12.36
CA SER A 175 26.70 2.14 -11.91
C SER A 175 27.63 1.72 -13.06
N ASP A 176 28.94 1.79 -12.79
CA ASP A 176 29.97 1.14 -13.59
C ASP A 176 29.83 -0.39 -13.59
N ALA A 177 30.64 -1.09 -14.42
CA ALA A 177 30.56 -2.54 -14.60
C ALA A 177 30.59 -3.33 -13.27
N ASP A 178 31.42 -2.92 -12.31
CA ASP A 178 31.52 -3.57 -11.00
C ASP A 178 30.26 -3.35 -10.14
N GLY A 179 29.66 -2.15 -10.16
CA GLY A 179 28.42 -1.88 -9.43
C GLY A 179 27.23 -2.67 -9.99
N ARG A 180 27.20 -2.90 -11.31
CA ARG A 180 26.20 -3.77 -11.95
C ARG A 180 26.29 -5.22 -11.48
N LEU A 181 27.51 -5.72 -11.26
CA LEU A 181 27.74 -7.06 -10.69
C LEU A 181 27.22 -7.15 -9.25
N VAL A 182 27.40 -6.10 -8.44
CA VAL A 182 26.87 -6.03 -7.07
C VAL A 182 25.34 -6.07 -7.08
N VAL A 183 24.68 -5.26 -7.93
CA VAL A 183 23.22 -5.26 -8.05
C VAL A 183 22.72 -6.66 -8.43
N PHE A 184 23.35 -7.29 -9.43
CA PHE A 184 22.98 -8.63 -9.86
C PHE A 184 23.15 -9.65 -8.73
N ALA A 185 24.26 -9.61 -7.98
CA ALA A 185 24.50 -10.49 -6.85
C ALA A 185 23.45 -10.31 -5.74
N VAL A 186 23.08 -9.06 -5.42
CA VAL A 186 22.03 -8.75 -4.43
C VAL A 186 20.67 -9.27 -4.88
N LEU A 187 20.29 -9.04 -6.14
CA LEU A 187 19.02 -9.56 -6.69
C LEU A 187 18.99 -11.08 -6.71
N LEU A 188 20.09 -11.73 -7.08
CA LEU A 188 20.21 -13.18 -7.08
C LEU A 188 20.12 -13.74 -5.66
N ALA A 189 20.78 -13.10 -4.69
CA ALA A 189 20.69 -13.48 -3.28
C ALA A 189 19.27 -13.29 -2.72
N ALA A 190 18.59 -12.19 -3.09
CA ALA A 190 17.20 -11.95 -2.71
C ALA A 190 16.25 -13.00 -3.30
N ALA A 191 16.42 -13.34 -4.58
CA ALA A 191 15.64 -14.38 -5.25
C ALA A 191 15.88 -15.76 -4.60
N ALA A 192 17.14 -16.12 -4.35
CA ALA A 192 17.48 -17.36 -3.65
C ALA A 192 16.90 -17.39 -2.22
N GLY A 193 16.94 -16.27 -1.50
CA GLY A 193 16.34 -16.11 -0.18
C GLY A 193 14.82 -16.27 -0.19
N LEU A 194 14.13 -15.68 -1.18
CA LEU A 194 12.68 -15.83 -1.38
C LEU A 194 12.30 -17.27 -1.70
N VAL A 195 13.04 -17.93 -2.61
CA VAL A 195 12.83 -19.36 -2.91
C VAL A 195 13.02 -20.19 -1.64
N THR A 196 14.11 -20.00 -0.91
CA THR A 196 14.37 -20.72 0.34
C THR A 196 13.26 -20.46 1.38
N ALA A 197 12.84 -19.21 1.56
CA ALA A 197 11.76 -18.85 2.48
C ALA A 197 10.43 -19.50 2.08
N SER A 198 10.12 -19.57 0.78
CA SER A 198 8.88 -20.21 0.31
C SER A 198 8.80 -21.71 0.63
N TRP A 199 9.94 -22.38 0.77
CA TRP A 199 10.02 -23.80 1.14
C TRP A 199 10.04 -24.03 2.65
N VAL A 200 10.62 -23.10 3.42
CA VAL A 200 10.88 -23.26 4.86
C VAL A 200 9.77 -22.71 5.76
N VAL A 201 9.08 -21.66 5.30
CA VAL A 201 8.07 -20.92 6.08
C VAL A 201 6.68 -21.60 6.18
N PRO A 202 6.18 -22.41 5.22
CA PRO A 202 4.82 -22.96 5.31
C PRO A 202 4.57 -23.72 6.62
N GLY A 203 3.57 -23.29 7.38
CA GLY A 203 3.12 -23.96 8.61
C GLY A 203 4.03 -23.82 9.84
N ARG A 204 5.16 -23.08 9.76
CA ARG A 204 6.02 -22.85 10.91
C ARG A 204 5.59 -21.61 11.68
N ARG A 205 5.39 -21.77 13.00
CA ARG A 205 5.23 -20.65 13.93
C ARG A 205 6.55 -19.86 13.92
N MET A 206 6.60 -18.77 13.15
CA MET A 206 7.73 -17.84 13.19
C MET A 206 7.96 -17.40 14.63
N LEU A 207 9.22 -17.39 15.06
CA LEU A 207 9.55 -17.02 16.43
C LEU A 207 9.02 -15.60 16.72
N PRO A 208 8.51 -15.33 17.94
CA PRO A 208 7.79 -14.09 18.27
C PRO A 208 8.54 -12.80 17.92
N TYR A 209 9.87 -12.83 17.92
CA TYR A 209 10.71 -11.66 17.60
C TYR A 209 10.60 -11.21 16.14
N TRP A 210 10.42 -12.11 15.18
CA TRP A 210 10.23 -11.75 13.77
C TRP A 210 8.88 -11.05 13.53
N GLY A 211 7.85 -11.51 14.24
CA GLY A 211 6.54 -10.87 14.25
C GLY A 211 6.63 -9.40 14.67
N ARG A 212 7.29 -9.16 15.81
CA ARG A 212 7.52 -7.83 16.38
C ARG A 212 8.45 -6.96 15.53
N ALA A 213 9.54 -7.52 14.99
CA ALA A 213 10.46 -6.77 14.15
C ALA A 213 9.75 -6.19 12.91
N ALA A 214 8.92 -7.00 12.25
CA ALA A 214 8.15 -6.52 11.09
C ALA A 214 7.03 -5.55 11.47
N GLU A 215 6.46 -5.63 12.67
CA GLU A 215 5.53 -4.61 13.18
C GLU A 215 6.24 -3.27 13.45
N LEU A 216 7.40 -3.30 14.10
CA LEU A 216 8.23 -2.11 14.31
C LEU A 216 8.71 -1.51 12.99
N ALA A 217 9.13 -2.35 12.04
CA ALA A 217 9.49 -1.91 10.69
C ALA A 217 8.29 -1.28 9.97
N HIS A 218 7.09 -1.86 10.12
CA HIS A 218 5.88 -1.32 9.53
C HIS A 218 5.57 0.08 10.06
N THR A 219 5.53 0.25 11.39
CA THR A 219 5.28 1.56 12.01
C THR A 219 6.39 2.55 11.70
N GLY A 220 7.66 2.12 11.76
CA GLY A 220 8.81 2.96 11.45
C GLY A 220 8.78 3.49 10.01
N LEU A 221 8.47 2.62 9.04
CA LEU A 221 8.32 3.01 7.64
C LEU A 221 7.13 3.94 7.43
N ALA A 222 5.98 3.65 8.05
CA ALA A 222 4.80 4.52 7.97
C ALA A 222 5.09 5.92 8.52
N VAL A 223 5.81 6.02 9.64
CA VAL A 223 6.20 7.30 10.25
C VAL A 223 7.25 8.02 9.40
N ALA A 224 8.24 7.32 8.86
CA ALA A 224 9.31 7.90 8.04
C ALA A 224 8.84 8.32 6.64
N LEU A 225 7.75 7.74 6.14
CA LEU A 225 7.24 8.03 4.81
C LEU A 225 6.82 9.49 4.64
N LEU A 226 6.21 10.08 5.68
CA LEU A 226 5.78 11.48 5.68
C LEU A 226 6.96 12.47 5.51
N PRO A 227 8.02 12.43 6.35
CA PRO A 227 9.16 13.32 6.15
C PRO A 227 9.90 13.04 4.84
N PHE A 228 9.98 11.80 4.36
CA PHE A 228 10.60 11.53 3.05
C PHE A 228 9.80 12.16 1.90
N ALA A 229 8.48 12.05 1.89
CA ALA A 229 7.65 12.68 0.86
C ALA A 229 7.75 14.22 0.91
N LEU A 230 7.81 14.81 2.11
CA LEU A 230 8.04 16.25 2.27
C LEU A 230 9.45 16.68 1.82
N TRP A 231 10.43 15.78 1.94
CA TRP A 231 11.77 16.03 1.42
C TRP A 231 11.79 16.05 -0.10
N VAL A 232 11.13 15.09 -0.76
CA VAL A 232 10.96 15.11 -2.23
C VAL A 232 10.24 16.39 -2.66
N ALA A 233 9.26 16.86 -1.88
CA ALA A 233 8.58 18.13 -2.14
C ALA A 233 9.43 19.39 -1.89
N GLY A 234 10.69 19.25 -1.50
CA GLY A 234 11.61 20.38 -1.31
C GLY A 234 11.40 21.17 -0.01
N LEU A 235 10.53 20.71 0.90
CA LEU A 235 10.17 21.45 2.12
C LEU A 235 11.41 21.82 2.96
N PHE A 236 12.34 20.89 3.15
CA PHE A 236 13.55 21.15 3.94
C PHE A 236 14.54 22.11 3.25
N GLY A 237 14.54 22.16 1.92
CA GLY A 237 15.31 23.15 1.17
C GLY A 237 14.71 24.53 1.35
N TRP A 238 13.39 24.64 1.19
CA TRP A 238 12.64 25.87 1.40
C TRP A 238 12.81 26.42 2.82
N LEU A 239 12.67 25.56 3.84
CA LEU A 239 12.85 25.96 5.24
C LEU A 239 14.27 26.47 5.51
N ARG A 240 15.32 25.83 4.97
CA ARG A 240 16.69 26.32 5.13
C ARG A 240 16.88 27.70 4.48
N GLY A 241 16.32 27.91 3.29
CA GLY A 241 16.38 29.20 2.60
C GLY A 241 15.72 30.36 3.35
N LEU A 242 14.79 30.09 4.28
CA LEU A 242 14.20 31.11 5.15
C LEU A 242 15.11 31.51 6.32
N PHE A 243 16.03 30.64 6.73
CA PHE A 243 16.87 30.83 7.92
C PHE A 243 18.36 31.04 7.64
N GLY A 244 18.81 30.90 6.38
CA GLY A 244 20.20 31.13 5.94
C GLY A 244 20.91 29.86 5.50
#